data_AF-A0A8J3QNR5-F1
#
_entry.id   AF-A0A8J3QNR5-F1
#
_cell.length_a   1.000
_cell.length_b   1.000
_cell.length_c   1.000
_cell.angle_alpha   90.00
_cell.angle_beta   90.00
_cell.angle_gamma   90.00
#
_symmetry.space_group_name_H-M   'P 1'
#
loop_
_entity.id
_entity.type
_entity.pdbx_description
1 polymer ?
#
loop_
_entity_poly.entity_id
_entity_poly.type
_entity_poly.pdbx_seq_one_letter_code
_entity_poly.pdbx_strand_id
1 'polypeptide(L)'
;MATTWDGLPIAEEWPNGASIVVGRDDGAVLLLHRAHQGVDYAGPWGWTTPAGSRQPGEAILPAALRELTEETGLAGIEVAPVDLSGSWVSFAARVGSDAQVTLVDVEHDRFEWVPPEDAYARVRPRFVADGMRRALSVPLDRISFAPESDAVDAVLMADRPIGLARSAPLASDEEYFEAARWATDDGADAVAVHCAIGDPELAGRGIGTRVIWSVVHDIVLPRFPKTRFVVADPLAADGAAVRACQKAGFRRAYDFERESDGHRYALCVFDRSRVSGD
;
A
#
# COMPACT_ATOMS: atom_id res chain seq x y z
N MET A 1 -20.84 -14.06 -10.12
CA MET A 1 -20.26 -13.27 -9.03
C MET A 1 -19.74 -14.20 -7.97
N ALA A 2 -18.46 -14.11 -7.64
CA ALA A 2 -17.90 -14.80 -6.47
C ALA A 2 -18.41 -14.10 -5.21
N THR A 3 -18.68 -14.87 -4.16
CA THR A 3 -19.14 -14.34 -2.88
C THR A 3 -18.20 -14.77 -1.75
N THR A 4 -18.10 -13.97 -0.71
CA THR A 4 -17.53 -14.36 0.59
C THR A 4 -18.36 -15.49 1.20
N TRP A 5 -17.86 -16.10 2.27
CA TRP A 5 -18.51 -17.25 2.92
C TRP A 5 -19.89 -16.89 3.52
N ASP A 6 -20.10 -15.63 3.91
CA ASP A 6 -21.38 -15.07 4.37
C ASP A 6 -22.27 -14.52 3.23
N GLY A 7 -21.83 -14.61 1.97
CA GLY A 7 -22.64 -14.29 0.80
C GLY A 7 -22.49 -12.87 0.24
N LEU A 8 -21.55 -12.06 0.75
CA LEU A 8 -21.27 -10.73 0.21
C LEU A 8 -20.51 -10.84 -1.13
N PRO A 9 -20.77 -9.93 -2.09
CA PRO A 9 -20.11 -9.97 -3.39
C PRO A 9 -18.62 -9.61 -3.27
N ILE A 10 -17.75 -10.39 -3.93
CA ILE A 10 -16.33 -10.08 -4.09
C ILE A 10 -16.13 -9.33 -5.40
N ALA A 11 -15.33 -8.26 -5.37
CA ALA A 11 -15.01 -7.53 -6.59
C ALA A 11 -14.31 -8.42 -7.63
N GLU A 12 -14.77 -8.38 -8.88
CA GLU A 12 -14.23 -9.19 -9.98
C GLU A 12 -12.90 -8.62 -10.52
N GLU A 13 -12.65 -7.33 -10.27
CA GLU A 13 -11.41 -6.64 -10.65
C GLU A 13 -10.34 -6.72 -9.56
N TRP A 14 -9.09 -6.97 -9.95
CA TRP A 14 -7.96 -6.95 -9.03
C TRP A 14 -7.65 -5.52 -8.56
N PRO A 15 -7.29 -5.36 -7.27
CA PRO A 15 -7.20 -6.39 -6.22
C PRO A 15 -8.58 -6.82 -5.66
N ASN A 16 -8.70 -8.10 -5.27
CA ASN A 16 -9.93 -8.70 -4.74
C ASN A 16 -10.11 -8.51 -3.22
N GLY A 17 -9.05 -8.22 -2.48
CA GLY A 17 -9.06 -8.11 -1.03
C GLY A 17 -7.72 -7.67 -0.46
N ALA A 18 -7.69 -7.41 0.84
CA ALA A 18 -6.54 -6.87 1.54
C ALA A 18 -6.30 -7.55 2.88
N SER A 19 -5.07 -7.46 3.37
CA SER A 19 -4.67 -7.85 4.73
C SER A 19 -3.87 -6.72 5.36
N ILE A 20 -4.04 -6.53 6.67
CA ILE A 20 -3.24 -5.59 7.45
C ILE A 20 -2.50 -6.36 8.53
N VAL A 21 -1.17 -6.38 8.44
CA VAL A 21 -0.31 -6.95 9.48
C VAL A 21 -0.09 -5.88 10.54
N VAL A 22 -0.71 -6.05 11.70
CA VAL A 22 -0.64 -5.07 12.80
C VAL A 22 0.41 -5.51 13.81
N GLY A 23 1.49 -4.74 13.90
CA GLY A 23 2.47 -4.83 14.98
C GLY A 23 2.11 -3.89 16.13
N ARG A 24 2.52 -4.24 17.34
CA ARG A 24 2.43 -3.39 18.53
C ARG A 24 3.82 -2.96 18.97
N ASP A 25 3.93 -1.82 19.64
CA ASP A 25 5.24 -1.26 20.05
C ASP A 25 6.07 -2.17 20.97
N ASP A 26 5.45 -3.15 21.63
CA ASP A 26 6.16 -4.19 22.40
C ASP A 26 6.71 -5.35 21.53
N GLY A 27 6.55 -5.26 20.21
CA GLY A 27 7.00 -6.26 19.24
C GLY A 27 6.00 -7.38 18.98
N ALA A 28 4.84 -7.40 19.65
CA ALA A 28 3.81 -8.39 19.40
C ALA A 28 3.06 -8.11 18.09
N VAL A 29 2.46 -9.16 17.53
CA VAL A 29 1.67 -9.12 16.28
C VAL A 29 0.26 -9.59 16.59
N LEU A 30 -0.74 -8.92 16.03
CA LEU A 30 -2.14 -9.28 16.18
C LEU A 30 -2.48 -10.47 15.27
N LEU A 31 -3.01 -11.53 15.87
CA LEU A 31 -3.69 -12.61 15.17
C LEU A 31 -5.15 -12.71 15.58
N LEU A 32 -5.99 -13.07 14.62
CA LEU A 32 -7.39 -13.40 14.81
C LEU A 32 -7.60 -14.89 14.55
N HIS A 33 -8.41 -15.54 15.38
CA HIS A 33 -8.83 -16.93 15.21
C HIS A 33 -10.21 -16.98 14.56
N ARG A 34 -10.34 -17.77 13.48
CA ARG A 34 -11.61 -17.91 12.76
C ARG A 34 -12.48 -18.98 13.41
N ALA A 35 -13.72 -18.64 13.75
CA ALA A 35 -14.67 -19.51 14.42
C ALA A 35 -15.21 -20.65 13.52
N HIS A 36 -15.11 -20.52 12.19
CA HIS A 36 -15.80 -21.35 11.21
C HIS A 36 -15.56 -22.87 11.34
N GLN A 37 -14.38 -23.29 11.79
CA GLN A 37 -14.00 -24.70 11.92
C GLN A 37 -14.02 -25.20 13.38
N GLY A 38 -14.58 -24.38 14.30
CA GLY A 38 -14.64 -24.65 15.73
C GLY A 38 -13.52 -23.97 16.52
N VAL A 39 -13.79 -23.70 17.80
CA VAL A 39 -12.97 -22.87 18.70
C VAL A 39 -11.53 -23.37 18.95
N ASP A 40 -11.26 -24.65 18.66
CA ASP A 40 -9.95 -25.29 18.84
C ASP A 40 -9.20 -25.51 17.51
N TYR A 41 -9.75 -25.06 16.38
CA TYR A 41 -9.16 -25.31 15.06
C TYR A 41 -7.93 -24.44 14.80
N ALA A 42 -6.75 -25.00 15.02
CA ALA A 42 -5.50 -24.33 14.69
C ALA A 42 -4.99 -24.59 13.25
N GLY A 43 -5.77 -25.26 12.38
CA GLY A 43 -5.35 -25.73 11.04
C GLY A 43 -5.09 -24.62 10.00
N PRO A 44 -4.90 -24.96 8.71
CA PRO A 44 -4.85 -23.97 7.64
C PRO A 44 -6.01 -22.97 7.73
N TRP A 45 -5.69 -21.69 7.66
CA TRP A 45 -6.58 -20.54 7.83
C TRP A 45 -7.21 -20.39 9.21
N GLY A 46 -6.87 -21.21 10.21
CA GLY A 46 -7.43 -21.06 11.57
C GLY A 46 -6.99 -19.77 12.25
N TRP A 47 -5.76 -19.31 11.96
CA TRP A 47 -5.21 -18.04 12.42
C TRP A 47 -4.81 -17.17 11.25
N THR A 48 -5.26 -15.92 11.25
CA THR A 48 -4.98 -14.92 10.22
C THR A 48 -4.64 -13.56 10.84
N THR A 49 -4.11 -12.65 10.04
CA THR A 49 -4.17 -11.21 10.34
C THR A 49 -5.55 -10.67 9.99
N PRO A 50 -5.90 -9.46 10.45
CA PRO A 50 -7.07 -8.76 9.92
C PRO A 50 -7.03 -8.70 8.39
N ALA A 51 -8.08 -9.18 7.74
CA ALA A 51 -8.08 -9.39 6.29
C ALA A 51 -9.48 -9.68 5.75
N GLY A 52 -9.87 -8.99 4.68
CA GLY A 52 -11.14 -9.26 4.04
C GLY A 52 -11.23 -8.81 2.59
N SER A 53 -12.40 -9.04 2.02
CA SER A 53 -12.63 -8.88 0.59
C SER A 53 -13.03 -7.45 0.25
N ARG A 54 -12.56 -6.97 -0.90
CA ARG A 54 -12.98 -5.69 -1.46
C ARG A 54 -14.36 -5.83 -2.06
N GLN A 55 -15.26 -4.91 -1.70
CA GLN A 55 -16.59 -4.86 -2.28
C GLN A 55 -16.56 -4.27 -3.72
N PRO A 56 -17.58 -4.55 -4.56
CA PRO A 56 -17.67 -3.97 -5.90
C PRO A 56 -17.68 -2.44 -5.85
N GLY A 57 -16.79 -1.80 -6.64
CA GLY A 57 -16.66 -0.34 -6.69
C GLY A 57 -15.90 0.31 -5.52
N GLU A 58 -15.58 -0.46 -4.47
CA GLU A 58 -14.78 0.02 -3.34
C GLU A 58 -13.30 0.15 -3.73
N ALA A 59 -12.60 1.18 -3.24
CA ALA A 59 -11.15 1.28 -3.38
C ALA A 59 -10.42 0.39 -2.36
N ILE A 60 -9.21 -0.09 -2.67
CA ILE A 60 -8.57 -1.12 -1.85
C ILE A 60 -8.12 -0.65 -0.46
N LEU A 61 -7.69 0.60 -0.30
CA LEU A 61 -7.30 1.15 1.00
C LEU A 61 -8.53 1.30 1.93
N PRO A 62 -9.65 1.94 1.51
CA PRO A 62 -10.88 1.93 2.29
C PRO A 62 -11.36 0.52 2.66
N ALA A 63 -11.29 -0.44 1.74
CA ALA A 63 -11.63 -1.83 2.03
C ALA A 63 -10.77 -2.41 3.16
N ALA A 64 -9.45 -2.24 3.08
CA ALA A 64 -8.52 -2.74 4.10
C ALA A 64 -8.80 -2.12 5.49
N LEU A 65 -9.09 -0.82 5.53
CA LEU A 65 -9.37 -0.10 6.78
C LEU A 65 -10.75 -0.45 7.36
N ARG A 66 -11.75 -0.69 6.50
CA ARG A 66 -13.07 -1.18 6.89
C ARG A 66 -12.94 -2.55 7.56
N GLU A 67 -12.29 -3.51 6.90
CA GLU A 67 -12.09 -4.86 7.45
C GLU A 67 -11.35 -4.82 8.79
N LEU A 68 -10.28 -4.02 8.90
CA LEU A 68 -9.59 -3.84 10.18
C LEU A 68 -10.54 -3.32 11.28
N THR A 69 -11.41 -2.37 10.94
CA THR A 69 -12.38 -1.82 11.90
C THR A 69 -13.46 -2.84 12.27
N GLU A 70 -14.01 -3.56 11.29
CA GLU A 70 -15.06 -4.57 11.47
C GLU A 70 -14.57 -5.79 12.27
N GLU A 71 -13.33 -6.22 12.05
CA GLU A 71 -12.79 -7.41 12.71
C GLU A 71 -12.19 -7.11 14.10
N THR A 72 -11.67 -5.89 14.30
CA THR A 72 -10.85 -5.58 15.49
C THR A 72 -11.26 -4.33 16.27
N GLY A 73 -12.17 -3.51 15.73
CA GLY A 73 -12.51 -2.21 16.29
C GLY A 73 -11.40 -1.15 16.17
N LEU A 74 -10.24 -1.48 15.61
CA LEU A 74 -9.14 -0.52 15.40
C LEU A 74 -9.49 0.40 14.22
N ALA A 75 -9.69 1.68 14.53
CA ALA A 75 -10.01 2.72 13.55
C ALA A 75 -8.98 3.86 13.58
N GLY A 76 -8.87 4.60 12.48
CA GLY A 76 -7.96 5.74 12.37
C GLY A 76 -6.47 5.36 12.38
N ILE A 77 -6.16 4.12 12.02
CA ILE A 77 -4.80 3.60 11.98
C ILE A 77 -4.13 3.98 10.66
N GLU A 78 -2.94 4.56 10.73
CA GLU A 78 -2.09 4.79 9.55
C GLU A 78 -1.51 3.46 9.07
N VAL A 79 -1.58 3.23 7.76
CA VAL A 79 -1.09 2.01 7.13
C VAL A 79 -0.04 2.33 6.08
N ALA A 80 0.94 1.44 5.97
CA ALA A 80 1.98 1.46 4.96
C ALA A 80 1.76 0.33 3.95
N PRO A 81 1.94 0.56 2.64
CA PRO A 81 1.87 -0.52 1.66
C PRO A 81 3.09 -1.44 1.78
N VAL A 82 2.81 -2.74 1.79
CA VAL A 82 3.84 -3.79 1.72
C VAL A 82 3.95 -4.28 0.28
N ASP A 83 2.80 -4.63 -0.31
CA ASP A 83 2.69 -5.03 -1.71
C ASP A 83 1.25 -4.89 -2.20
N LEU A 84 1.01 -3.88 -3.04
CA LEU A 84 -0.30 -3.62 -3.65
C LEU A 84 -0.44 -4.17 -5.07
N SER A 85 0.53 -4.94 -5.58
CA SER A 85 0.51 -5.38 -6.99
C SER A 85 -0.22 -6.69 -7.25
N GLY A 86 -0.67 -7.40 -6.21
CA GLY A 86 -1.28 -8.73 -6.29
C GLY A 86 -2.81 -8.70 -6.32
N SER A 87 -3.41 -9.88 -6.52
CA SER A 87 -4.86 -10.08 -6.36
C SER A 87 -5.32 -9.92 -4.90
N TRP A 88 -4.43 -10.20 -3.95
CA TRP A 88 -4.62 -9.91 -2.53
C TRP A 88 -3.49 -9.01 -2.07
N VAL A 89 -3.80 -7.81 -1.59
CA VAL A 89 -2.79 -6.83 -1.21
C VAL A 89 -2.45 -6.92 0.27
N SER A 90 -1.30 -6.38 0.64
CA SER A 90 -0.84 -6.35 2.03
C SER A 90 -0.40 -4.96 2.44
N PHE A 91 -0.87 -4.55 3.62
CA PHE A 91 -0.42 -3.38 4.35
C PHE A 91 0.21 -3.80 5.68
N ALA A 92 1.00 -2.89 6.24
CA ALA A 92 1.55 -2.98 7.59
C ALA A 92 1.08 -1.78 8.41
N ALA A 93 0.82 -2.00 9.69
CA ALA A 93 0.46 -0.96 10.63
C ALA A 93 1.20 -1.16 11.96
N ARG A 94 1.35 -0.08 12.72
CA ARG A 94 1.86 -0.12 14.09
C ARG A 94 0.93 0.61 15.04
N VAL A 95 0.66 0.00 16.18
CA VAL A 95 -0.20 0.55 17.23
C VAL A 95 0.53 0.61 18.57
N GLY A 96 0.08 1.52 19.43
CA GLY A 96 0.58 1.64 20.81
C GLY A 96 0.26 0.41 21.66
N SER A 97 1.01 0.22 22.75
CA SER A 97 0.79 -0.89 23.70
C SER A 97 -0.59 -0.88 24.35
N ASP A 98 -1.25 0.28 24.37
CA ASP A 98 -2.58 0.54 24.92
C ASP A 98 -3.72 0.29 23.92
N ALA A 99 -3.41 -0.06 22.66
CA ALA A 99 -4.42 -0.34 21.64
C ALA A 99 -5.40 -1.43 22.08
N GLN A 100 -6.69 -1.10 22.04
CA GLN A 100 -7.76 -2.00 22.43
C GLN A 100 -8.34 -2.68 21.19
N VAL A 101 -8.33 -4.03 21.21
CA VAL A 101 -8.95 -4.85 20.19
C VAL A 101 -10.29 -5.34 20.72
N THR A 102 -11.35 -5.17 19.93
CA THR A 102 -12.68 -5.70 20.18
C THR A 102 -13.12 -6.46 18.94
N LEU A 103 -13.41 -7.76 19.07
CA LEU A 103 -13.99 -8.53 17.98
C LEU A 103 -15.44 -8.07 17.79
N VAL A 104 -15.73 -7.45 16.65
CA VAL A 104 -17.08 -6.90 16.35
C VAL A 104 -17.87 -7.82 15.43
N ASP A 105 -17.18 -8.68 14.67
CA ASP A 105 -17.80 -9.65 13.77
C ASP A 105 -18.13 -11.00 14.45
N VAL A 106 -18.79 -11.87 13.69
CA VAL A 106 -19.09 -13.26 14.08
C VAL A 106 -18.11 -14.28 13.48
N GLU A 107 -17.20 -13.83 12.63
CA GLU A 107 -16.21 -14.64 11.92
C GLU A 107 -15.06 -15.05 12.85
N HIS A 108 -14.76 -14.20 13.83
CA HIS A 108 -13.67 -14.35 14.77
C HIS A 108 -14.18 -14.54 16.21
N ASP A 109 -13.62 -15.52 16.91
CA ASP A 109 -14.00 -15.83 18.30
C ASP A 109 -12.91 -15.46 19.33
N ARG A 110 -11.67 -15.25 18.87
CA ARG A 110 -10.53 -14.92 19.71
C ARG A 110 -9.50 -14.09 18.95
N PHE A 111 -8.80 -13.23 19.67
CA PHE A 111 -7.58 -12.57 19.19
C PHE A 111 -6.42 -12.83 20.16
N GLU A 112 -5.21 -12.77 19.64
CA GLU A 112 -4.00 -12.84 20.46
C GLU A 112 -2.93 -11.87 19.94
N TRP A 113 -2.23 -11.23 20.88
CA TRP A 113 -0.96 -10.56 20.62
C TRP A 113 0.16 -11.55 20.89
N VAL A 114 0.88 -11.95 19.86
CA VAL A 114 1.92 -12.99 19.95
C VAL A 114 3.26 -12.48 19.43
N PRO A 115 4.40 -13.05 19.88
CA PRO A 115 5.69 -12.81 19.24
C PRO A 115 5.66 -13.18 17.75
N PRO A 116 6.46 -12.52 16.89
CA PRO A 116 6.47 -12.81 15.45
C PRO A 116 6.75 -14.28 15.12
N GLU A 117 7.65 -14.94 15.84
CA GLU A 117 7.99 -16.35 15.61
C GLU A 117 6.80 -17.29 15.86
N ASP A 118 6.03 -17.02 16.91
CA ASP A 118 4.78 -17.75 17.19
C ASP A 118 3.75 -17.48 16.10
N ALA A 119 3.66 -16.24 15.62
CA ALA A 119 2.75 -15.89 14.54
C ALA A 119 3.07 -16.67 13.26
N TYR A 120 4.35 -16.73 12.88
CA TYR A 120 4.78 -17.45 11.69
C TYR A 120 4.56 -18.97 11.77
N ALA A 121 4.57 -19.53 12.97
CA ALA A 121 4.29 -20.94 13.20
C ALA A 121 2.79 -21.27 13.12
N ARG A 122 1.93 -20.37 13.58
CA ARG A 122 0.47 -20.56 13.64
C ARG A 122 -0.23 -20.25 12.32
N VAL A 123 0.20 -19.19 11.63
CA VAL A 123 -0.43 -18.76 10.36
C VAL A 123 -0.09 -19.72 9.25
N ARG A 124 -1.13 -20.38 8.74
CA ARG A 124 -1.03 -21.38 7.67
C ARG A 124 -2.06 -21.03 6.58
N PRO A 125 -1.73 -21.16 5.29
CA PRO A 125 -0.51 -21.78 4.72
C PRO A 125 0.74 -20.89 4.77
N ARG A 126 1.92 -21.50 4.58
CA ARG A 126 3.25 -20.86 4.72
C ARG A 126 3.40 -19.55 3.93
N PHE A 127 2.81 -19.44 2.75
CA PHE A 127 2.94 -18.22 1.94
C PHE A 127 2.31 -16.99 2.62
N VAL A 128 1.30 -17.18 3.47
CA VAL A 128 0.67 -16.11 4.28
C VAL A 128 1.64 -15.67 5.38
N ALA A 129 2.27 -16.62 6.07
CA ALA A 129 3.32 -16.32 7.04
C ALA A 129 4.53 -15.61 6.42
N ASP A 130 4.92 -16.00 5.20
CA ASP A 130 5.97 -15.30 4.45
C ASP A 130 5.57 -13.87 4.07
N GLY A 131 4.28 -13.62 3.79
CA GLY A 131 3.72 -12.28 3.62
C GLY A 131 3.83 -11.44 4.90
N MET A 132 3.45 -12.03 6.03
CA MET A 132 3.58 -11.39 7.35
C MET A 132 5.03 -11.04 7.69
N ARG A 133 6.00 -11.93 7.42
CA ARG A 133 7.44 -11.63 7.57
C ARG A 133 7.85 -10.40 6.78
N ARG A 134 7.40 -10.29 5.53
CA ARG A 134 7.70 -9.12 4.69
C ARG A 134 7.08 -7.86 5.29
N ALA A 135 5.83 -7.91 5.72
CA ALA A 135 5.14 -6.76 6.30
C ALA A 135 5.84 -6.26 7.58
N LEU A 136 6.22 -7.16 8.48
CA LEU A 136 6.92 -6.81 9.72
C LEU A 136 8.36 -6.33 9.50
N SER A 137 8.94 -6.58 8.31
CA SER A 137 10.24 -6.05 7.93
C SER A 137 10.19 -4.64 7.32
N VAL A 138 8.99 -4.12 7.02
CA VAL A 138 8.83 -2.76 6.47
C VAL A 138 9.09 -1.74 7.58
N PRO A 139 10.03 -0.79 7.39
CA PRO A 139 10.22 0.30 8.32
C PRO A 139 8.97 1.19 8.39
N LEU A 140 8.47 1.37 9.62
CA LEU A 140 7.30 2.19 9.93
C LEU A 140 7.67 3.50 10.61
N ASP A 141 8.92 3.93 10.49
CA ASP A 141 9.32 5.29 10.86
C ASP A 141 8.51 6.31 10.05
N ARG A 142 8.18 7.44 10.69
CA ARG A 142 7.39 8.50 10.08
C ARG A 142 8.13 9.07 8.87
N ILE A 143 7.46 9.11 7.73
CA ILE A 143 7.87 9.91 6.58
C ILE A 143 7.18 11.27 6.69
N SER A 144 7.94 12.33 6.49
CA SER A 144 7.44 13.71 6.46
C SER A 144 8.12 14.48 5.34
N PHE A 145 7.61 15.68 5.06
CA PHE A 145 8.06 16.50 3.95
C PHE A 145 8.31 17.93 4.40
N ALA A 146 9.34 18.55 3.82
CA ALA A 146 9.60 19.97 3.96
C ALA A 146 9.70 20.60 2.56
N PRO A 147 8.98 21.69 2.28
CA PRO A 147 9.00 22.31 0.95
C PRO A 147 10.37 22.94 0.69
N GLU A 148 10.98 22.61 -0.45
CA GLU A 148 12.24 23.21 -0.94
C GLU A 148 11.96 24.25 -2.04
N SER A 149 10.90 24.03 -2.82
CA SER A 149 10.39 24.96 -3.82
C SER A 149 8.92 24.69 -4.09
N ASP A 150 8.32 25.45 -5.01
CA ASP A 150 6.95 25.17 -5.43
C ASP A 150 6.77 23.75 -5.93
N ALA A 151 7.72 23.08 -6.61
CA ALA A 151 7.48 21.74 -7.16
C ALA A 151 8.22 20.62 -6.43
N VAL A 152 9.05 20.95 -5.43
CA VAL A 152 10.00 20.01 -4.82
C VAL A 152 9.91 20.07 -3.31
N ASP A 153 9.83 18.87 -2.72
CA ASP A 153 9.81 18.64 -1.28
C ASP A 153 11.01 17.77 -0.88
N ALA A 154 11.70 18.16 0.20
CA ALA A 154 12.62 17.28 0.89
C ALA A 154 11.84 16.15 1.56
N VAL A 155 12.29 14.92 1.39
CA VAL A 155 11.73 13.73 2.04
C VAL A 155 12.52 13.45 3.31
N LEU A 156 11.84 13.42 4.45
CA LEU A 156 12.42 13.14 5.75
C LEU A 156 11.90 11.81 6.29
N MET A 157 12.76 11.09 7.01
CA MET A 157 12.40 9.90 7.78
C MET A 157 12.93 10.04 9.19
N ALA A 158 12.02 9.96 10.17
CA ALA A 158 12.34 10.29 11.56
C ALA A 158 13.09 11.64 11.66
N ASP A 159 12.56 12.64 10.96
CA ASP A 159 13.09 14.02 10.87
C ASP A 159 14.49 14.16 10.26
N ARG A 160 15.03 13.11 9.63
CA ARG A 160 16.30 13.16 8.89
C ARG A 160 16.03 13.20 7.38
N PRO A 161 16.63 14.14 6.62
CA PRO A 161 16.52 14.13 5.16
C PRO A 161 17.09 12.84 4.57
N ILE A 162 16.31 12.19 3.71
CA ILE A 162 16.70 10.95 3.01
C ILE A 162 16.60 11.09 1.48
N GLY A 163 15.96 12.13 0.97
CA GLY A 163 15.70 12.26 -0.45
C GLY A 163 14.93 13.51 -0.84
N LEU A 164 14.50 13.53 -2.10
CA LEU A 164 13.69 14.58 -2.71
C LEU A 164 12.49 13.94 -3.42
N ALA A 165 11.37 14.64 -3.40
CA ALA A 165 10.20 14.34 -4.20
C ALA A 165 9.84 15.56 -5.04
N ARG A 166 9.54 15.36 -6.31
CA ARG A 166 9.00 16.38 -7.21
C ARG A 166 7.59 15.99 -7.59
N SER A 167 6.65 16.95 -7.53
CA SER A 167 5.30 16.79 -8.06
C SER A 167 4.90 17.96 -8.94
N ALA A 168 4.27 17.69 -10.07
CA ALA A 168 3.78 18.73 -10.98
C ALA A 168 2.59 18.23 -11.83
N PRO A 169 1.66 19.10 -12.25
CA PRO A 169 0.65 18.73 -13.24
C PRO A 169 1.32 18.14 -14.48
N LEU A 170 0.82 17.00 -14.97
CA LEU A 170 1.37 16.31 -16.13
C LEU A 170 1.41 17.24 -17.35
N ALA A 171 0.38 18.07 -17.52
CA ALA A 171 0.29 19.08 -18.60
C ALA A 171 1.39 20.16 -18.58
N SER A 172 2.24 20.21 -17.55
CA SER A 172 3.40 21.12 -17.50
C SER A 172 4.62 20.61 -18.27
N ASP A 173 4.62 19.35 -18.71
CA ASP A 173 5.65 18.71 -19.54
C ASP A 173 4.97 18.11 -20.77
N GLU A 174 5.12 18.75 -21.95
CA GLU A 174 4.43 18.37 -23.18
C GLU A 174 4.83 16.97 -23.67
N GLU A 175 6.11 16.63 -23.60
CA GLU A 175 6.61 15.30 -23.99
C GLU A 175 6.02 14.23 -23.07
N TYR A 176 6.05 14.47 -21.75
CA TYR A 176 5.55 13.50 -20.80
C TYR A 176 4.02 13.37 -20.86
N PHE A 177 3.32 14.50 -21.08
CA PHE A 177 1.88 14.51 -21.30
C PHE A 177 1.48 13.65 -22.50
N GLU A 178 2.12 13.81 -23.65
CA GLU A 178 1.84 13.01 -24.84
C GLU A 178 2.12 11.51 -24.61
N ALA A 179 3.18 11.19 -23.87
CA ALA A 179 3.50 9.82 -23.51
C ALA A 179 2.48 9.18 -22.56
N ALA A 180 1.87 9.94 -21.65
CA ALA A 180 1.04 9.39 -20.56
C ALA A 180 -0.47 9.57 -20.74
N ARG A 181 -0.94 10.52 -21.55
CA ARG A 181 -2.37 10.91 -21.64
C ARG A 181 -3.33 9.73 -21.89
N TRP A 182 -2.93 8.77 -22.71
CA TRP A 182 -3.76 7.60 -23.05
C TRP A 182 -3.93 6.62 -21.89
N ALA A 183 -3.02 6.65 -20.91
CA ALA A 183 -3.10 5.83 -19.72
C ALA A 183 -3.81 6.55 -18.55
N THR A 184 -4.20 7.82 -18.73
CA THR A 184 -4.71 8.70 -17.68
C THR A 184 -5.96 9.49 -18.10
N ASP A 185 -6.85 8.88 -18.88
CA ASP A 185 -8.09 9.49 -19.41
C ASP A 185 -7.85 10.91 -19.99
N ASP A 186 -6.96 11.00 -20.99
CA ASP A 186 -6.52 12.24 -21.66
C ASP A 186 -5.68 13.21 -20.80
N GLY A 187 -5.36 12.85 -19.55
CA GLY A 187 -4.32 13.49 -18.73
C GLY A 187 -4.69 14.85 -18.13
N ALA A 188 -5.93 15.30 -18.28
CA ALA A 188 -6.36 16.68 -17.97
C ALA A 188 -6.17 17.11 -16.50
N ASP A 189 -6.07 16.17 -15.55
CA ASP A 189 -5.80 16.44 -14.13
C ASP A 189 -4.73 15.48 -13.54
N ALA A 190 -3.97 14.81 -14.40
CA ALA A 190 -2.93 13.89 -13.94
C ALA A 190 -1.74 14.65 -13.33
N VAL A 191 -1.09 14.05 -12.34
CA VAL A 191 0.11 14.61 -11.69
C VAL A 191 1.28 13.66 -11.88
N ALA A 192 2.41 14.20 -12.32
CA ALA A 192 3.68 13.49 -12.39
C ALA A 192 4.38 13.55 -11.03
N VAL A 193 4.96 12.42 -10.60
CA VAL A 193 5.84 12.35 -9.43
C VAL A 193 7.19 11.73 -9.79
N HIS A 194 8.26 12.31 -9.24
CA HIS A 194 9.60 11.73 -9.29
C HIS A 194 10.19 11.75 -7.90
N CYS A 195 10.73 10.63 -7.44
CA CYS A 195 11.32 10.50 -6.12
C CYS A 195 12.77 10.01 -6.24
N ALA A 196 13.66 10.58 -5.45
CA ALA A 196 15.04 10.14 -5.34
C ALA A 196 15.40 9.96 -3.86
N ILE A 197 15.95 8.79 -3.50
CA ILE A 197 16.49 8.52 -2.16
C ILE A 197 18.02 8.54 -2.29
N GLY A 198 18.68 9.40 -1.52
CA GLY A 198 20.12 9.63 -1.62
C GLY A 198 20.97 8.70 -0.77
N ASP A 199 20.37 8.01 0.21
CA ASP A 199 21.09 7.12 1.13
C ASP A 199 21.07 5.66 0.63
N PRO A 200 22.22 5.10 0.20
CA PRO A 200 22.31 3.72 -0.28
C PRO A 200 22.03 2.68 0.82
N GLU A 201 22.17 3.01 2.11
CA GLU A 201 21.88 2.08 3.21
C GLU A 201 20.38 1.80 3.36
N LEU A 202 19.53 2.66 2.77
CA LEU A 202 18.09 2.51 2.76
C LEU A 202 17.58 1.65 1.60
N ALA A 203 18.44 1.33 0.63
CA ALA A 203 18.08 0.50 -0.52
C ALA A 203 17.66 -0.92 -0.08
N GLY A 204 16.69 -1.51 -0.79
CA GLY A 204 16.22 -2.87 -0.54
C GLY A 204 15.38 -3.07 0.74
N ARG A 205 15.13 -2.03 1.53
CA ARG A 205 14.35 -2.09 2.78
C ARG A 205 12.86 -1.75 2.64
N GLY A 206 12.39 -1.53 1.41
CA GLY A 206 11.00 -1.10 1.15
C GLY A 206 10.76 0.41 1.28
N ILE A 207 11.80 1.21 1.56
CA ILE A 207 11.67 2.67 1.71
C ILE A 207 11.17 3.35 0.44
N GLY A 208 11.62 2.95 -0.75
CA GLY A 208 11.13 3.52 -2.01
C GLY A 208 9.60 3.41 -2.15
N THR A 209 9.04 2.26 -1.81
CA THR A 209 7.58 2.04 -1.81
C THR A 209 6.87 2.95 -0.81
N ARG A 210 7.41 3.06 0.41
CA ARG A 210 6.90 3.96 1.46
C ARG A 210 6.92 5.42 1.03
N VAL A 211 8.02 5.89 0.43
CA VAL A 211 8.18 7.27 -0.04
C VAL A 211 7.19 7.57 -1.15
N ILE A 212 7.08 6.70 -2.16
CA ILE A 212 6.12 6.88 -3.27
C ILE A 212 4.69 6.99 -2.72
N TRP A 213 4.31 6.08 -1.80
CA TRP A 213 3.01 6.10 -1.15
C TRP A 213 2.75 7.40 -0.40
N SER A 214 3.67 7.83 0.46
CA SER A 214 3.55 9.06 1.23
C SER A 214 3.54 10.30 0.33
N VAL A 215 4.30 10.33 -0.76
CA VAL A 215 4.25 11.44 -1.73
C VAL A 215 2.86 11.53 -2.36
N VAL A 216 2.26 10.40 -2.74
CA VAL A 216 0.89 10.40 -3.29
C VAL A 216 -0.09 10.94 -2.24
N HIS A 217 -0.11 10.36 -1.05
CA HIS A 217 -1.14 10.62 -0.05
C HIS A 217 -0.97 11.92 0.73
N ASP A 218 0.27 12.34 1.01
CA ASP A 218 0.55 13.47 1.90
C ASP A 218 0.92 14.74 1.13
N ILE A 219 1.30 14.63 -0.15
CA ILE A 219 1.67 15.76 -1.00
C ILE A 219 0.71 15.90 -2.19
N VAL A 220 0.63 14.89 -3.06
CA VAL A 220 -0.09 15.02 -4.33
C VAL A 220 -1.58 15.18 -4.13
N LEU A 221 -2.24 14.28 -3.39
CA LEU A 221 -3.68 14.33 -3.22
C LEU A 221 -4.16 15.60 -2.48
N PRO A 222 -3.48 16.06 -1.40
CA PRO A 222 -3.85 17.33 -0.75
C PRO A 222 -3.63 18.55 -1.64
N ARG A 223 -2.55 18.56 -2.44
CA ARG A 223 -2.19 19.70 -3.29
C ARG A 223 -2.98 19.78 -4.60
N PHE A 224 -3.33 18.62 -5.15
CA PHE A 224 -4.05 18.48 -6.41
C PHE A 224 -5.32 17.65 -6.16
N PRO A 225 -6.33 18.19 -5.44
CA PRO A 225 -7.47 17.41 -4.98
C PRO A 225 -8.35 16.85 -6.09
N LYS A 226 -8.27 17.43 -7.30
CA LYS A 226 -8.98 16.95 -8.50
C LYS A 226 -8.27 15.78 -9.20
N THR A 227 -7.04 15.50 -8.83
CA THR A 227 -6.24 14.46 -9.49
C THR A 227 -6.82 13.09 -9.19
N ARG A 228 -7.17 12.39 -10.26
CA ARG A 228 -7.48 10.96 -10.25
C ARG A 228 -6.23 10.11 -10.53
N PHE A 229 -5.36 10.57 -11.42
CA PHE A 229 -4.20 9.79 -11.86
C PHE A 229 -2.89 10.41 -11.41
N VAL A 230 -2.04 9.60 -10.77
CA VAL A 230 -0.64 9.96 -10.52
C VAL A 230 0.25 9.08 -11.38
N VAL A 231 1.23 9.68 -12.05
CA VAL A 231 2.15 8.96 -12.93
C VAL A 231 3.59 9.07 -12.42
N ALA A 232 4.32 7.98 -12.59
CA ALA A 232 5.76 7.91 -12.39
C ALA A 232 6.39 7.21 -13.59
N ASP A 233 7.63 7.53 -13.89
CA ASP A 233 8.39 7.01 -15.03
C ASP A 233 9.79 6.58 -14.60
N PRO A 234 9.95 5.56 -13.73
CA PRO A 234 11.27 5.00 -13.51
C PRO A 234 11.88 4.50 -14.83
N LEU A 235 13.22 4.50 -14.93
CA LEU A 235 13.93 3.86 -16.05
C LEU A 235 13.41 2.43 -16.22
N ALA A 236 13.10 2.02 -17.45
CA ALA A 236 12.50 0.71 -17.72
C ALA A 236 13.43 -0.45 -17.32
N ALA A 237 14.74 -0.21 -17.31
CA ALA A 237 15.75 -1.15 -16.86
C ALA A 237 15.88 -1.23 -15.32
N ASP A 238 15.37 -0.24 -14.59
CA ASP A 238 15.38 -0.22 -13.13
C ASP A 238 14.20 -1.03 -12.57
N GLY A 239 14.38 -2.35 -12.54
CA GLY A 239 13.39 -3.27 -11.99
C GLY A 239 13.06 -3.01 -10.52
N ALA A 240 13.97 -2.41 -9.74
CA ALA A 240 13.73 -2.11 -8.33
C ALA A 240 12.77 -0.92 -8.18
N ALA A 241 12.99 0.16 -8.94
CA ALA A 241 12.11 1.32 -8.95
C ALA A 241 10.73 1.00 -9.52
N VAL A 242 10.66 0.27 -10.64
CA VAL A 242 9.38 -0.24 -11.19
C VAL A 242 8.63 -1.07 -10.15
N ARG A 243 9.33 -1.98 -9.47
CA ARG A 243 8.72 -2.81 -8.43
C ARG A 243 8.27 -1.97 -7.23
N ALA A 244 9.00 -0.91 -6.88
CA ALA A 244 8.60 0.00 -5.81
C ALA A 244 7.29 0.73 -6.13
N CYS A 245 7.13 1.25 -7.36
CA CYS A 245 5.88 1.81 -7.87
C CYS A 245 4.74 0.80 -7.79
N GLN A 246 4.97 -0.44 -8.26
CA GLN A 246 3.96 -1.50 -8.22
C GLN A 246 3.50 -1.83 -6.80
N LYS A 247 4.44 -1.96 -5.86
CA LYS A 247 4.12 -2.19 -4.45
C LYS A 247 3.35 -1.03 -3.83
N ALA A 248 3.53 0.20 -4.34
CA ALA A 248 2.81 1.39 -3.89
C ALA A 248 1.44 1.57 -4.58
N GLY A 249 1.00 0.63 -5.41
CA GLY A 249 -0.31 0.66 -6.06
C GLY A 249 -0.32 1.17 -7.50
N PHE A 250 0.85 1.48 -8.08
CA PHE A 250 0.93 1.85 -9.49
C PHE A 250 0.89 0.62 -10.39
N ARG A 251 0.17 0.68 -11.50
CA ARG A 251 0.24 -0.32 -12.57
C ARG A 251 1.21 0.14 -13.63
N ARG A 252 2.13 -0.73 -14.06
CA ARG A 252 2.92 -0.48 -15.29
C ARG A 252 1.98 -0.55 -16.49
N ALA A 253 1.80 0.58 -17.18
CA ALA A 253 0.95 0.69 -18.36
C ALA A 253 1.68 0.18 -19.61
N TYR A 254 2.80 0.81 -19.94
CA TYR A 254 3.68 0.45 -21.06
C TYR A 254 5.04 1.14 -20.88
N ASP A 255 5.98 0.83 -21.76
CA ASP A 255 7.25 1.56 -21.83
C ASP A 255 7.22 2.56 -22.96
N PHE A 256 7.94 3.67 -22.80
CA PHE A 256 8.13 4.67 -23.84
C PHE A 256 9.58 5.17 -23.81
N GLU A 257 10.03 5.74 -24.92
CA GLU A 257 11.33 6.41 -25.03
C GLU A 257 11.08 7.91 -24.96
N ARG A 258 11.88 8.64 -24.17
CA ARG A 258 11.88 10.10 -24.21
C ARG A 258 12.85 10.56 -25.29
N GLU A 259 12.39 11.42 -26.18
CA GLU A 259 13.22 12.03 -27.22
C GLU A 259 14.29 12.95 -26.60
N SER A 260 13.99 13.56 -25.45
CA SER A 260 14.88 14.50 -24.77
C SER A 260 16.19 13.88 -24.27
N ASP A 261 16.22 12.59 -23.90
CA ASP A 261 17.41 11.90 -23.41
C ASP A 261 17.70 10.54 -24.06
N GLY A 262 16.80 10.03 -24.90
CA GLY A 262 16.91 8.73 -25.57
C GLY A 262 16.81 7.53 -24.62
N HIS A 263 16.39 7.74 -23.37
CA HIS A 263 16.20 6.68 -22.41
C HIS A 263 14.79 6.11 -22.48
N ARG A 264 14.71 4.81 -22.16
CA ARG A 264 13.45 4.09 -22.09
C ARG A 264 12.94 4.05 -20.66
N TYR A 265 11.71 4.48 -20.47
CA TYR A 265 11.03 4.60 -19.19
C TYR A 265 9.82 3.68 -19.12
N ALA A 266 9.49 3.19 -17.93
CA ALA A 266 8.29 2.41 -17.68
C ALA A 266 7.21 3.35 -17.11
N LEU A 267 6.15 3.62 -17.88
CA LEU A 267 5.03 4.42 -17.40
C LEU A 267 4.28 3.62 -16.33
N CYS A 268 4.32 4.10 -15.09
CA CYS A 268 3.59 3.60 -13.96
C CYS A 268 2.44 4.54 -13.63
N VAL A 269 1.21 4.02 -13.50
CA VAL A 269 -0.01 4.81 -13.27
C VAL A 269 -0.70 4.35 -12.00
N PHE A 270 -0.94 5.28 -11.09
CA PHE A 270 -1.78 5.14 -9.91
C PHE A 270 -3.16 5.72 -10.20
N ASP A 271 -4.22 4.91 -10.06
CA ASP A 271 -5.61 5.36 -10.18
C ASP A 271 -6.19 5.51 -8.77
N ARG A 272 -6.40 6.75 -8.34
CA ARG A 272 -6.91 7.11 -7.01
C ARG A 272 -8.23 6.39 -6.71
N SER A 273 -9.13 6.28 -7.68
CA SER A 273 -10.44 5.65 -7.46
C SER A 273 -10.34 4.15 -7.17
N ARG A 274 -9.25 3.51 -7.59
CA ARG A 274 -8.98 2.08 -7.32
C ARG A 274 -8.23 1.86 -6.02
N VAL A 275 -7.33 2.79 -5.67
CA VAL A 275 -6.44 2.61 -4.52
C VAL A 275 -6.97 3.30 -3.28
N SER A 276 -7.19 4.61 -3.33
CA SER A 276 -7.44 5.46 -2.16
C SER A 276 -8.91 5.80 -1.96
N GLY A 277 -9.69 5.79 -3.04
CA GLY A 277 -11.04 6.35 -3.06
C GLY A 277 -11.04 7.87 -3.28
N ASP A 278 -12.23 8.42 -3.51
CA ASP A 278 -12.44 9.87 -3.64
C ASP A 278 -12.29 10.59 -2.31
#